data_AF-A0A369W5V5-F1
#
_entry.id   AF-A0A369W5V5-F1
#
_cell.length_a   1.000
_cell.length_b   1.000
_cell.length_c   1.000
_cell.angle_alpha   90.00
_cell.angle_beta   90.00
_cell.angle_gamma   90.00
#
_symmetry.space_group_name_H-M   'P 1'
#
loop_
_entity.id
_entity.type
_entity.pdbx_description
1 polymer ?
#
loop_
_entity_poly.entity_id
_entity_poly.type
_entity_poly.pdbx_seq_one_letter_code
_entity_poly.pdbx_strand_id
1 'polypeptide(L)'
;MHKFKIVERKDDQFGVQFLYNSEVMMWSESYKQKASAKNCIDSTRKNAPEAPLVDLTKDEEPKGYRFEIVKSKNDQFFVRWVASNGETMMISETYTDKRNAIQCANSVKERSPDAPVEE
;
A
#
# COMPACT_ATOMS: atom_id res chain seq x y z
N MET A 1 -0.20 -14.74 -8.71
CA MET A 1 1.14 -14.36 -8.22
C MET A 1 1.12 -12.88 -7.87
N HIS A 2 1.81 -12.50 -6.80
CA HIS A 2 1.96 -11.10 -6.42
C HIS A 2 3.06 -10.42 -7.25
N LYS A 3 2.88 -9.14 -7.59
CA LYS A 3 3.90 -8.33 -8.28
C LYS A 3 3.72 -6.84 -7.99
N PHE A 4 4.82 -6.09 -8.06
CA PHE A 4 4.77 -4.65 -8.25
C PHE A 4 4.69 -4.32 -9.73
N LYS A 5 3.95 -3.27 -10.08
CA LYS A 5 3.94 -2.69 -11.42
C LYS A 5 4.17 -1.19 -11.32
N ILE A 6 5.17 -0.68 -12.02
CA ILE A 6 5.29 0.76 -12.27
C ILE A 6 4.40 1.08 -13.47
N VAL A 7 3.53 2.09 -13.33
CA VAL A 7 2.62 2.52 -14.40
C VAL A 7 2.94 3.94 -14.81
N GLU A 8 2.99 4.20 -16.11
CA GLU A 8 3.03 5.55 -16.65
C GLU A 8 1.65 6.21 -16.52
N ARG A 9 1.64 7.50 -16.23
CA ARG A 9 0.45 8.34 -16.07
C ARG A 9 0.62 9.60 -16.93
N LYS A 10 -0.42 10.43 -17.00
CA LYS A 10 -0.38 11.72 -17.69
C LYS A 10 0.75 12.59 -17.16
N ASP A 11 1.21 13.53 -17.99
CA ASP A 11 2.24 14.52 -17.66
C ASP A 11 3.58 13.89 -17.22
N ASP A 12 3.96 12.78 -17.85
CA ASP A 12 5.20 12.02 -17.57
C ASP A 12 5.35 11.61 -16.10
N GLN A 13 4.23 11.32 -15.44
CA GLN A 13 4.19 10.86 -14.06
C GLN A 13 4.16 9.33 -13.97
N PHE A 14 4.52 8.82 -12.80
CA PHE A 14 4.63 7.38 -12.53
C PHE A 14 3.81 7.01 -11.31
N GLY A 15 3.17 5.85 -11.33
CA GLY A 15 2.55 5.25 -10.14
C GLY A 15 3.14 3.87 -9.85
N VAL A 16 2.93 3.39 -8.64
CA VAL A 16 3.20 2.01 -8.23
C VAL A 16 1.87 1.32 -7.98
N GLN A 17 1.74 0.08 -8.44
CA GLN A 17 0.65 -0.82 -8.10
C GLN A 17 1.22 -2.09 -7.48
N PHE A 18 0.56 -2.63 -6.48
CA PHE A 18 0.80 -3.98 -5.98
C PHE A 18 -0.41 -4.85 -6.37
N LEU A 19 -0.15 -5.93 -7.10
CA LEU A 19 -1.19 -6.74 -7.73
C LEU A 19 -1.15 -8.18 -7.22
N TYR A 20 -2.31 -8.82 -7.20
CA TYR A 20 -2.43 -10.28 -7.17
C TYR A 20 -3.04 -10.76 -8.50
N ASN A 21 -2.27 -11.54 -9.27
CA ASN A 21 -2.60 -11.87 -10.65
C ASN A 21 -2.75 -10.59 -11.50
N SER A 22 -4.00 -10.23 -11.83
CA SER A 22 -4.35 -9.04 -12.62
C SER A 22 -5.13 -8.01 -11.81
N GLU A 23 -5.38 -8.27 -10.53
CA GLU A 23 -6.18 -7.42 -9.64
C GLU A 23 -5.27 -6.50 -8.84
N VAL A 24 -5.56 -5.20 -8.87
CA VAL A 24 -4.78 -4.18 -8.13
C VAL A 24 -5.26 -4.17 -6.68
N MET A 25 -4.39 -4.59 -5.77
CA MET A 25 -4.70 -4.59 -4.34
C MET A 25 -4.40 -3.24 -3.69
N MET A 26 -3.28 -2.61 -4.07
CA MET A 26 -2.88 -1.29 -3.60
C MET A 26 -2.24 -0.47 -4.71
N TRP A 27 -2.38 0.86 -4.63
CA TRP A 27 -1.72 1.78 -5.56
C TRP A 27 -1.21 3.04 -4.85
N SER A 28 -0.16 3.64 -5.40
CA SER A 28 0.38 4.92 -4.94
C SER A 28 -0.29 6.11 -5.62
N GLU A 29 -0.04 7.30 -5.07
CA GLU A 29 -0.19 8.55 -5.81
C GLU A 29 0.78 8.63 -7.00
N SER A 30 0.67 9.71 -7.78
CA SER A 30 1.56 9.95 -8.90
C SER A 30 2.87 10.60 -8.44
N TYR A 31 3.98 10.10 -8.96
CA TYR A 31 5.31 10.63 -8.76
C TYR A 31 5.80 11.29 -10.04
N LYS A 32 6.53 12.41 -9.92
CA LYS A 32 7.15 13.09 -11.07
C LYS A 32 8.33 12.34 -11.68
N GLN A 33 8.90 11.37 -10.96
CA GLN A 33 10.10 10.65 -11.40
C GLN A 33 9.92 9.15 -11.17
N LYS A 34 10.35 8.34 -12.14
CA LYS A 34 10.38 6.88 -12.02
C LYS A 34 11.23 6.42 -10.83
N ALA A 35 12.28 7.17 -10.48
CA ALA A 35 13.10 6.93 -9.29
C ALA A 35 12.29 6.97 -7.99
N SER A 36 11.33 7.89 -7.85
CA SER A 36 10.44 7.95 -6.68
C SER A 36 9.51 6.74 -6.59
N ALA A 37 9.02 6.23 -7.73
CA ALA A 37 8.25 5.00 -7.77
C ALA A 37 9.10 3.79 -7.32
N LYS A 38 10.37 3.71 -7.75
CA LYS A 38 11.32 2.68 -7.29
C LYS A 38 11.58 2.78 -5.79
N ASN A 39 11.81 3.99 -5.26
CA ASN A 39 11.99 4.21 -3.83
C ASN A 39 10.76 3.77 -3.02
N CYS A 40 9.55 3.96 -3.55
CA CYS A 40 8.32 3.47 -2.94
C CYS A 40 8.32 1.93 -2.84
N ILE A 41 8.72 1.22 -3.90
CA ILE A 41 8.82 -0.25 -3.90
C ILE A 41 9.88 -0.72 -2.91
N ASP A 42 11.08 -0.12 -2.93
CA ASP A 42 12.19 -0.52 -2.06
C ASP A 42 11.88 -0.28 -0.58
N SER A 43 11.26 0.86 -0.27
CA SER A 43 10.78 1.17 1.09
C SER A 43 9.69 0.19 1.53
N THR A 44 8.77 -0.20 0.63
CA THR A 44 7.75 -1.20 0.94
C THR A 44 8.39 -2.56 1.24
N ARG A 45 9.28 -3.04 0.38
CA ARG A 45 10.02 -4.32 0.59
C ARG A 45 10.74 -4.36 1.92
N LYS A 46 11.42 -3.28 2.27
CA LYS A 46 12.24 -3.19 3.48
C LYS A 46 11.40 -3.12 4.74
N ASN A 47 10.34 -2.30 4.74
CA ASN A 47 9.68 -1.90 5.98
C ASN A 47 8.31 -2.55 6.18
N ALA A 48 7.61 -2.97 5.12
CA ALA A 48 6.29 -3.58 5.25
C ALA A 48 6.27 -4.87 6.09
N PRO A 49 7.23 -5.82 5.95
CA PRO A 49 7.17 -7.10 6.66
C PRO A 49 7.07 -6.98 8.18
N GLU A 50 7.77 -6.01 8.76
CA GLU A 50 7.82 -5.79 10.22
C GLU A 50 6.88 -4.69 10.71
N ALA A 51 6.23 -3.97 9.80
CA ALA A 51 5.41 -2.83 10.18
C ALA A 51 4.15 -3.27 10.95
N PRO A 52 3.77 -2.58 12.03
CA PRO A 52 2.50 -2.81 12.71
C PRO A 52 1.29 -2.56 11.79
N LEU A 53 0.19 -3.23 12.12
CA LEU A 53 -1.13 -2.90 11.60
C LEU A 53 -1.87 -2.16 12.72
N VAL A 54 -2.34 -0.95 12.43
CA VAL A 54 -3.01 -0.02 13.34
C VAL A 54 -4.47 0.11 12.90
N ASP A 55 -5.41 -0.23 13.77
CA ASP A 55 -6.85 -0.07 13.50
C ASP A 55 -7.33 1.29 13.99
N LEU A 56 -7.45 2.26 13.07
CA LEU A 56 -7.90 3.62 13.39
C LEU A 56 -9.38 3.69 13.78
N THR A 57 -10.11 2.57 13.74
CA THR A 57 -11.48 2.50 14.28
C THR A 57 -11.51 2.17 15.77
N LYS A 58 -10.34 1.98 16.40
CA LYS A 58 -10.18 1.65 17.82
C LYS A 58 -9.32 2.66 18.60
N ASP A 59 -9.15 3.87 18.06
CA ASP A 59 -8.34 4.95 18.66
C ASP A 59 -6.87 4.56 18.94
N GLU A 60 -6.31 3.64 18.15
CA GLU A 60 -4.91 3.25 18.25
C GLU A 60 -3.99 4.36 17.71
N GLU A 61 -2.89 4.66 18.40
CA GLU A 61 -1.96 5.74 18.02
C GLU A 61 -1.00 5.29 16.90
N PRO A 62 -1.05 5.88 15.70
CA PRO A 62 -0.18 5.50 14.59
C PRO A 62 1.24 6.07 14.76
N LYS A 63 2.26 5.20 14.74
CA LYS A 63 3.69 5.60 14.79
C LYS A 63 4.55 4.78 13.84
N GLY A 64 5.61 5.41 13.31
CA GLY A 64 6.59 4.75 12.45
C GLY A 64 6.01 4.27 11.12
N TYR A 65 6.71 3.34 10.47
CA TYR A 65 6.15 2.61 9.32
C TYR A 65 4.99 1.75 9.79
N ARG A 66 3.87 1.77 9.07
CA ARG A 66 2.64 1.10 9.53
C ARG A 66 1.63 0.90 8.40
N PHE A 67 0.76 -0.08 8.62
CA PHE A 67 -0.50 -0.20 7.90
C PHE A 67 -1.62 0.39 8.75
N GLU A 68 -2.45 1.25 8.18
CA GLU A 68 -3.59 1.83 8.87
C GLU A 68 -4.89 1.29 8.28
N ILE A 69 -5.72 0.65 9.10
CA ILE A 69 -7.09 0.29 8.73
C ILE A 69 -7.98 1.49 9.00
N VAL A 70 -8.63 1.99 7.96
CA VAL A 70 -9.43 3.21 8.00
C VAL A 70 -10.86 2.88 7.63
N LYS A 71 -11.83 3.44 8.36
CA LYS A 71 -13.24 3.40 7.99
C LYS A 71 -13.59 4.61 7.10
N SER A 72 -14.12 4.37 5.92
CA SER A 72 -14.59 5.40 5.01
C SER A 72 -15.99 5.92 5.41
N LYS A 73 -16.41 7.02 4.78
CA LYS A 73 -17.72 7.67 5.05
C LYS A 73 -18.94 6.80 4.72
N ASN A 74 -18.77 5.80 3.85
CA ASN A 74 -19.82 4.87 3.41
C ASN A 74 -19.77 3.54 4.17
N ASP A 75 -19.24 3.54 5.40
CA ASP A 75 -19.14 2.35 6.27
C ASP A 75 -18.29 1.20 5.72
N GLN A 76 -17.43 1.46 4.74
CA GLN A 76 -16.44 0.50 4.22
C GLN A 76 -15.08 0.71 4.88
N PHE A 77 -14.13 -0.19 4.61
CA PHE A 77 -12.79 -0.21 5.19
C PHE A 77 -11.74 -0.25 4.10
N PHE A 78 -10.65 0.49 4.25
CA PHE A 78 -9.49 0.39 3.37
C PHE A 78 -8.22 0.41 4.19
N VAL A 79 -7.11 -0.01 3.58
CA VAL A 79 -5.80 0.05 4.21
C VAL A 79 -4.92 1.10 3.52
N ARG A 80 -4.15 1.84 4.32
CA ARG A 80 -3.04 2.68 3.86
C ARG A 80 -1.71 2.09 4.31
N TRP A 81 -0.74 2.04 3.41
CA TRP A 81 0.66 1.84 3.75
C TRP A 81 1.31 3.20 3.97
N VAL A 82 1.83 3.45 5.17
CA VAL A 82 2.28 4.78 5.59
C VAL A 82 3.73 4.74 6.05
N ALA A 83 4.54 5.65 5.53
CA ALA A 83 5.94 5.80 5.89
C ALA A 83 6.11 6.38 7.31
N SER A 84 7.32 6.25 7.86
CA SER A 84 7.64 6.73 9.20
C SER A 84 7.49 8.24 9.40
N ASN A 85 7.60 9.02 8.31
CA ASN A 85 7.37 10.47 8.29
C ASN A 85 5.86 10.84 8.22
N GLY A 86 4.95 9.88 8.16
CA GLY A 86 3.51 10.09 8.03
C GLY A 86 2.97 10.14 6.60
N GLU A 87 3.82 10.04 5.59
CA GLU A 87 3.42 10.04 4.18
C GLU A 87 2.69 8.75 3.79
N THR A 88 1.50 8.86 3.20
CA THR A 88 0.78 7.70 2.64
C THR A 88 1.42 7.30 1.33
N MET A 89 2.05 6.12 1.30
CA MET A 89 2.74 5.62 0.11
C MET A 89 1.82 4.87 -0.84
N MET A 90 0.89 4.07 -0.29
CA MET A 90 -0.10 3.33 -1.08
C MET A 90 -1.42 3.21 -0.33
N ILE A 91 -2.51 3.07 -1.08
CA ILE A 91 -3.87 2.85 -0.58
C ILE A 91 -4.51 1.66 -1.30
N SER A 92 -5.34 0.90 -0.60
CA SER A 92 -6.16 -0.15 -1.20
C SER A 92 -7.49 0.38 -1.73
N GLU A 93 -8.24 -0.48 -2.42
CA GLU A 93 -9.67 -0.29 -2.59
C GLU A 93 -10.41 -0.33 -1.24
N THR A 94 -11.69 0.01 -1.28
CA THR A 94 -12.57 -0.13 -0.12
C THR A 94 -13.24 -1.50 -0.09
N TYR A 95 -13.34 -2.06 1.10
CA TYR A 95 -13.92 -3.36 1.38
C TYR A 95 -15.12 -3.19 2.32
N THR A 96 -16.18 -3.97 2.11
CA THR A 96 -17.33 -3.99 3.03
C THR A 96 -17.01 -4.66 4.37
N ASP A 97 -16.03 -5.56 4.38
CA ASP A 97 -15.58 -6.26 5.59
C ASP A 97 -14.16 -5.83 5.96
N LYS A 98 -13.97 -5.38 7.21
CA LYS A 98 -12.67 -5.02 7.77
C LYS A 98 -11.65 -6.15 7.63
N ARG A 99 -12.07 -7.41 7.72
CA ARG A 99 -11.18 -8.58 7.59
C ARG A 99 -10.48 -8.61 6.23
N ASN A 100 -11.13 -8.13 5.17
CA ASN A 100 -10.53 -8.09 3.83
C ASN A 100 -9.46 -6.99 3.74
N ALA A 101 -9.67 -5.83 4.38
CA ALA A 101 -8.64 -4.79 4.49
C ALA A 101 -7.40 -5.30 5.25
N ILE A 102 -7.61 -6.07 6.32
CA ILE A 102 -6.53 -6.71 7.09
C ILE A 102 -5.80 -7.75 6.23
N GLN A 103 -6.51 -8.57 5.47
CA GLN A 103 -5.90 -9.54 4.55
C GLN A 103 -5.10 -8.87 3.45
N CYS A 104 -5.57 -7.74 2.90
CA CYS A 104 -4.82 -6.94 1.95
C CYS A 104 -3.49 -6.47 2.55
N ALA A 105 -3.51 -5.92 3.77
CA ALA A 105 -2.30 -5.51 4.49
C ALA A 105 -1.33 -6.69 4.68
N ASN A 106 -1.82 -7.83 5.18
CA ASN A 106 -0.99 -9.01 5.43
C ASN A 106 -0.37 -9.56 4.14
N SER A 107 -1.10 -9.52 3.02
CA SER A 107 -0.55 -9.91 1.73
C SER A 107 0.65 -9.04 1.35
N VAL A 108 0.57 -7.72 1.53
CA VAL A 108 1.71 -6.83 1.28
C VAL A 108 2.88 -7.16 2.20
N LYS A 109 2.63 -7.38 3.51
CA LYS A 109 3.70 -7.74 4.47
C LYS A 109 4.44 -9.01 4.06
N GLU A 110 3.70 -10.06 3.72
CA GLU A 110 4.25 -11.38 3.42
C GLU A 110 4.88 -11.47 2.03
N ARG A 111 4.36 -10.72 1.06
CA ARG A 111 4.66 -10.95 -0.37
C ARG A 111 5.47 -9.84 -1.01
N SER A 112 5.50 -8.65 -0.42
CA SER A 112 6.29 -7.55 -0.99
C SER A 112 7.79 -7.83 -1.10
N PRO A 113 8.49 -8.50 -0.14
CA PRO A 113 9.94 -8.68 -0.22
C PRO A 113 10.40 -9.37 -1.51
N ASP A 114 9.67 -10.40 -1.92
CA ASP A 114 10.01 -11.25 -3.06
C ASP A 114 9.20 -10.94 -4.33
N ALA A 115 8.24 -10.01 -4.27
CA ALA A 115 7.40 -9.68 -5.41
C ALA A 115 8.23 -9.10 -6.56
N PRO A 116 8.17 -9.65 -7.79
CA PRO A 116 8.85 -9.09 -8.94
C PRO A 116 8.31 -7.70 -9.29
N VAL A 117 9.11 -6.90 -9.99
CA VAL A 117 8.69 -5.60 -10.52
C VAL A 117 8.48 -5.71 -12.03
N GLU A 118 7.30 -5.33 -12.48
CA GLU A 118 6.97 -5.04 -13.87
C GLU A 118 7.09 -3.52 -14.07
N GLU A 119 7.79 -3.09 -15.12
CA GLU A 119 7.95 -1.67 -15.47
C GLU A 119 7.17 -1.29 -16.71
#